data_AF-A0A3D4ZYT8-F1
#
_entry.id   AF-A0A3D4ZYT8-F1
#
_cell.length_a   1.000
_cell.length_b   1.000
_cell.length_c   1.000
_cell.angle_alpha   90.00
_cell.angle_beta   90.00
_cell.angle_gamma   90.00
#
_symmetry.space_group_name_H-M   'P 1'
#
loop_
_entity.id
_entity.type
_entity.pdbx_description
1 polymer ?
#
loop_
_entity_poly.entity_id
_entity_poly.type
_entity_poly.pdbx_seq_one_letter_code
_entity_poly.pdbx_strand_id
1 'polypeptide(L)'
;MTWARVQGGFHDPDRFSHLVLSGTPEMIGALGDELRKGNRTGPIHVYSPEGFSQQSYSGLAAATLDGIERLLRDLEGEREREKDAAAAAELGRRLAEHRAQLAEFRRRAGEQMDAAEWSRLDVEMQRMTPVLREVIWDARLSAILESF
;
A
#
# COMPACT_ATOMS: atom_id res chain seq x y z
N MET A 1 9.15 23.88 -7.27
CA MET A 1 9.67 24.58 -6.08
C MET A 1 10.20 23.53 -5.15
N THR A 2 11.52 23.46 -4.97
CA THR A 2 12.21 22.41 -4.21
C THR A 2 12.24 22.80 -2.75
N TRP A 3 11.53 22.06 -1.89
CA TRP A 3 11.50 22.32 -0.46
C TRP A 3 12.55 21.46 0.24
N ALA A 4 13.71 22.07 0.50
CA ALA A 4 14.61 21.66 1.58
C ALA A 4 15.54 22.83 1.92
N ARG A 5 15.52 23.32 3.18
CA ARG A 5 16.71 23.25 4.06
C ARG A 5 16.42 23.71 5.51
N VAL A 6 17.01 22.94 6.42
CA VAL A 6 17.29 23.22 7.84
C VAL A 6 18.42 24.26 8.03
N GLN A 7 18.38 25.01 9.14
CA GLN A 7 19.52 25.24 10.05
C GLN A 7 19.10 25.80 11.44
N GLY A 8 17.84 25.66 11.84
CA GLY A 8 17.33 26.17 13.13
C GLY A 8 15.81 26.07 13.33
N GLY A 9 15.12 25.16 12.63
CA GLY A 9 13.67 25.03 12.68
C GLY A 9 13.09 24.32 11.44
N PHE A 10 12.02 23.57 11.72
CA PHE A 10 11.38 22.48 10.95
C PHE A 10 12.27 21.26 10.66
N HIS A 11 11.92 20.17 11.37
CA HIS A 11 12.44 18.80 11.41
C HIS A 11 13.50 18.47 12.49
N ASP A 12 13.04 17.85 13.60
CA ASP A 12 13.77 16.89 14.48
C ASP A 12 12.77 16.25 15.50
N PRO A 13 12.96 15.04 16.10
CA PRO A 13 13.58 13.79 15.63
C PRO A 13 12.58 12.75 15.09
N ASP A 14 11.28 12.95 15.31
CA ASP A 14 10.20 11.99 14.99
C ASP A 14 9.54 12.21 13.61
N ARG A 15 10.12 13.09 12.79
CA ARG A 15 9.86 13.31 11.34
C ARG A 15 8.39 13.46 10.90
N PHE A 16 7.76 14.56 11.29
CA PHE A 16 6.52 15.03 10.65
C PHE A 16 6.80 15.94 9.45
N SER A 17 6.03 15.78 8.37
CA SER A 17 5.97 16.72 7.24
C SER A 17 4.55 17.29 7.17
N HIS A 18 4.40 18.59 7.38
CA HIS A 18 3.10 19.26 7.23
C HIS A 18 3.01 19.82 5.82
N LEU A 19 1.97 19.42 5.08
CA LEU A 19 1.66 19.96 3.77
C LEU A 19 0.31 20.67 3.89
N VAL A 20 0.31 22.00 3.77
CA VAL A 20 -0.93 22.79 3.72
C VAL A 20 -1.46 22.69 2.30
N LEU A 21 -2.38 21.74 2.08
CA LEU A 21 -3.00 21.52 0.78
C LEU A 21 -4.36 22.20 0.75
N SER A 22 -4.55 23.12 -0.20
CA SER A 22 -5.86 23.56 -0.68
C SER A 22 -6.31 22.71 -1.89
N GLY A 23 -5.90 21.44 -1.95
CA GLY A 23 -6.21 20.51 -3.03
C GLY A 23 -7.39 19.61 -2.68
N THR A 24 -8.11 19.11 -3.67
CA THR A 24 -9.24 18.19 -3.46
C THR A 24 -8.77 16.83 -2.88
N PRO A 25 -9.66 16.01 -2.30
CA PRO A 25 -9.33 14.67 -1.81
C PRO A 25 -8.57 13.81 -2.82
N GLU A 26 -8.92 13.89 -4.11
CA GLU A 26 -8.27 13.16 -5.19
C GLU A 26 -6.83 13.63 -5.39
N MET A 27 -6.60 14.95 -5.34
CA MET A 27 -5.25 15.53 -5.42
C MET A 27 -4.39 15.09 -4.24
N ILE A 28 -4.97 15.05 -3.03
CA ILE A 28 -4.27 14.58 -1.83
C ILE A 28 -3.94 13.08 -1.95
N GLY A 29 -4.89 12.28 -2.43
CA GLY A 29 -4.69 10.85 -2.71
C GLY A 29 -3.53 10.58 -3.66
N ALA A 30 -3.43 11.36 -4.74
CA ALA A 30 -2.36 11.24 -5.73
C ALA A 30 -0.96 11.59 -5.19
N LEU A 31 -0.87 12.30 -4.06
CA LEU A 31 0.42 12.61 -3.43
C LEU A 31 0.95 11.46 -2.56
N GLY A 32 0.21 10.36 -2.41
CA GLY A 32 0.62 9.22 -1.57
C GLY A 32 2.02 8.69 -1.89
N ASP A 33 2.37 8.55 -3.16
CA ASP A 33 3.70 8.09 -3.60
C ASP A 33 4.79 9.13 -3.32
N GLU A 34 4.47 10.41 -3.54
CA GLU A 34 5.36 11.54 -3.26
C GLU A 34 5.70 11.66 -1.77
N LEU A 35 4.69 11.51 -0.91
CA LEU A 35 4.85 11.55 0.54
C LEU A 35 5.67 10.36 1.05
N ARG A 36 5.58 9.21 0.37
CA ARG A 36 6.32 7.98 0.71
C ARG A 36 7.71 7.88 0.05
N LYS A 37 8.15 8.89 -0.72
CA LYS A 37 9.51 8.94 -1.29
C LYS A 37 10.58 8.74 -0.22
N GLY A 38 11.63 8.00 -0.59
CA GLY A 38 12.72 7.66 0.32
C GLY A 38 12.37 6.55 1.32
N ASN A 39 11.43 5.66 0.95
CA ASN A 39 10.99 4.54 1.78
C ASN A 39 10.37 4.97 3.12
N ARG A 40 9.67 6.11 3.12
CA ARG A 40 8.94 6.57 4.30
C ARG A 40 7.69 5.71 4.50
N THR A 41 7.46 5.30 5.73
CA THR A 41 6.36 4.41 6.14
C THR A 41 5.52 5.07 7.21
N GLY A 42 4.31 4.55 7.41
CA GLY A 42 3.37 5.03 8.43
C GLY A 42 2.22 5.84 7.84
N PRO A 43 1.19 6.11 8.67
CA PRO A 43 -0.06 6.73 8.25
C PRO A 43 0.13 8.18 7.84
N ILE A 44 -0.49 8.53 6.70
CA ILE A 44 -0.62 9.93 6.27
C ILE A 44 -1.83 10.53 6.99
N HIS A 45 -1.62 11.43 7.94
CA HIS A 45 -2.71 12.11 8.63
C HIS A 45 -3.11 13.41 7.92
N VAL A 46 -4.41 13.57 7.66
CA VAL A 46 -4.99 14.77 7.02
C VAL A 46 -5.79 15.56 8.06
N TYR A 47 -5.35 16.79 8.33
CA TYR A 47 -6.05 17.73 9.21
C TYR A 47 -6.86 18.71 8.38
N SER A 48 -8.19 18.62 8.44
CA SER A 48 -9.12 19.46 7.70
C SER A 48 -10.42 19.64 8.49
N PRO A 49 -11.33 20.55 8.08
CA PRO A 49 -12.71 20.53 8.57
C PRO A 49 -13.34 19.13 8.40
N GLU A 50 -14.29 18.82 9.28
CA GLU A 50 -14.95 17.51 9.37
C GLU A 50 -15.54 17.08 8.01
N GLY A 51 -15.38 15.80 7.65
CA GLY A 51 -15.83 15.23 6.38
C GLY A 51 -14.84 15.32 5.20
N PHE A 52 -14.01 16.37 5.13
CA PHE A 52 -13.01 16.50 4.05
C PHE A 52 -11.83 15.52 4.22
N SER A 53 -11.43 15.27 5.47
CA SER A 53 -10.39 14.32 5.82
C SER A 53 -10.82 12.88 5.51
N GLN A 54 -12.09 12.54 5.75
CA GLN A 54 -12.64 11.22 5.45
C GLN A 54 -12.57 10.89 3.95
N GLN A 55 -12.97 11.83 3.08
CA GLN A 55 -12.88 11.66 1.63
C GLN A 55 -11.41 11.52 1.17
N SER A 56 -10.50 12.27 1.81
CA SER A 56 -9.06 12.20 1.51
C SER A 56 -8.48 10.83 1.88
N TYR A 57 -8.90 10.25 3.00
CA TYR A 57 -8.51 8.89 3.38
C TYR A 57 -9.04 7.82 2.42
N SER A 58 -10.29 7.94 1.97
CA SER A 58 -10.83 7.03 0.93
C SER A 58 -10.03 7.15 -0.38
N GLY A 59 -9.64 8.36 -0.79
CA GLY A 59 -8.78 8.58 -1.97
C GLY A 59 -7.39 7.96 -1.84
N LEU A 60 -6.74 8.13 -0.67
CA LEU A 60 -5.44 7.51 -0.37
C LEU A 60 -5.53 5.97 -0.34
N ALA A 61 -6.61 5.42 0.21
CA ALA A 61 -6.86 3.99 0.20
C ALA A 61 -7.05 3.46 -1.22
N ALA A 62 -7.89 4.10 -2.03
CA ALA A 62 -8.12 3.71 -3.42
C ALA A 62 -6.81 3.65 -4.23
N ALA A 63 -5.98 4.70 -4.15
CA ALA A 63 -4.69 4.73 -4.84
C ALA A 63 -3.75 3.59 -4.40
N THR A 64 -3.72 3.29 -3.10
CA THR A 64 -2.90 2.21 -2.53
C THR A 64 -3.41 0.83 -2.99
N LEU A 65 -4.73 0.61 -2.95
CA LEU A 65 -5.38 -0.62 -3.40
C LEU A 65 -5.14 -0.89 -4.88
N ASP A 66 -5.21 0.14 -5.73
CA ASP A 66 -4.90 0.05 -7.16
C ASP A 66 -3.43 -0.31 -7.41
N GLY A 67 -2.52 0.18 -6.56
CA GLY A 67 -1.11 -0.24 -6.57
C GLY A 67 -0.94 -1.72 -6.27
N ILE A 68 -1.57 -2.22 -5.21
CA ILE A 68 -1.52 -3.63 -4.82
C ILE A 68 -2.16 -4.53 -5.88
N GLU A 69 -3.29 -4.12 -6.47
CA GLU A 69 -3.94 -4.91 -7.53
C GLU A 69 -3.09 -5.03 -8.80
N ARG A 70 -2.36 -3.96 -9.18
CA ARG A 70 -1.40 -4.04 -10.30
C ARG A 70 -0.31 -5.06 -10.00
N LEU A 71 0.27 -5.03 -8.79
CA LEU A 71 1.28 -6.00 -8.39
C LEU A 71 0.76 -7.45 -8.41
N LEU A 72 -0.47 -7.68 -7.93
CA LEU A 72 -1.12 -9.00 -8.00
C LEU A 72 -1.36 -9.48 -9.44
N ARG A 73 -1.66 -8.57 -10.37
CA ARG A 73 -1.81 -8.89 -11.80
C ARG A 73 -0.46 -9.24 -12.43
N ASP A 74 0.59 -8.48 -12.12
CA ASP A 74 1.93 -8.77 -12.61
C ASP A 74 2.42 -10.14 -12.14
N LEU A 75 2.21 -10.47 -10.86
CA LEU A 75 2.56 -11.77 -10.28
C LEU A 75 1.74 -12.93 -10.86
N GLU A 76 0.48 -12.70 -11.22
CA GLU A 76 -0.31 -13.69 -11.95
C GLU A 76 0.29 -13.98 -13.32
N GLY A 77 0.74 -12.95 -14.04
CA GLY A 77 1.45 -13.09 -15.30
C GLY A 77 2.76 -13.87 -15.14
N GLU A 78 3.47 -13.70 -14.01
CA GLU A 78 4.64 -14.52 -13.69
C GLU A 78 4.27 -15.98 -13.39
N ARG A 79 3.16 -16.22 -12.67
CA ARG A 79 2.65 -17.58 -12.44
C ARG A 79 2.35 -18.30 -13.76
N GLU A 80 1.74 -17.62 -14.71
CA GLU A 80 1.41 -18.19 -16.03
C GLU A 80 2.66 -18.52 -16.87
N ARG A 81 3.77 -17.83 -16.62
CA ARG A 81 5.07 -18.06 -17.28
C ARG A 81 5.96 -19.06 -16.55
N GLU A 82 5.60 -19.42 -15.31
CA GLU A 82 6.38 -20.34 -14.50
C GLU A 82 6.37 -21.75 -15.13
N LYS A 83 7.56 -22.35 -15.19
CA LYS A 83 7.77 -23.64 -15.87
C LYS A 83 7.52 -24.81 -14.92
N ASP A 84 7.75 -24.60 -13.63
CA ASP A 84 7.48 -25.58 -12.60
C ASP A 84 6.01 -25.51 -12.18
N ALA A 85 5.26 -26.60 -12.45
CA ALA A 85 3.85 -26.70 -12.12
C ALA A 85 3.58 -26.62 -10.61
N ALA A 86 4.50 -27.13 -9.77
CA ALA A 86 4.35 -27.05 -8.31
C ALA A 86 4.53 -25.61 -7.82
N ALA A 87 5.56 -24.91 -8.31
CA ALA A 87 5.77 -23.50 -8.00
C ALA A 87 4.62 -22.61 -8.51
N ALA A 88 4.10 -22.88 -9.70
CA ALA A 88 2.94 -22.18 -10.25
C ALA A 88 1.68 -22.40 -9.39
N ALA A 89 1.44 -23.63 -8.93
CA ALA A 89 0.29 -23.94 -8.07
C ALA A 89 0.40 -23.23 -6.70
N GLU A 90 1.57 -23.29 -6.08
CA GLU A 90 1.82 -22.63 -4.78
C GLU A 90 1.73 -21.11 -4.88
N LEU A 91 2.31 -20.51 -5.93
CA LEU A 91 2.15 -19.09 -6.21
C LEU A 91 0.68 -18.73 -6.41
N GLY A 92 -0.08 -19.54 -7.16
CA GLY A 92 -1.52 -19.35 -7.34
C GLY A 92 -2.31 -19.35 -6.04
N ARG A 93 -2.01 -20.28 -5.13
CA ARG A 93 -2.64 -20.36 -3.80
C ARG A 93 -2.39 -19.09 -2.99
N ARG A 94 -1.13 -18.65 -2.88
CA ARG A 94 -0.76 -17.43 -2.14
C ARG A 94 -1.38 -16.18 -2.74
N LEU A 95 -1.40 -16.06 -4.07
CA LEU A 95 -2.05 -14.93 -4.74
C LEU A 95 -3.57 -14.91 -4.48
N ALA A 96 -4.23 -16.07 -4.38
CA ALA A 96 -5.65 -16.14 -4.04
C ALA A 96 -5.93 -15.64 -2.61
N GLU A 97 -5.11 -16.01 -1.64
CA GLU A 97 -5.20 -15.53 -0.25
C GLU A 97 -5.07 -14.01 -0.18
N HIS A 98 -4.07 -13.47 -0.88
CA HIS A 98 -3.86 -12.02 -0.97
C HIS A 98 -4.98 -11.28 -1.70
N ARG A 99 -5.60 -11.89 -2.73
CA ARG A 99 -6.79 -11.32 -3.38
C ARG A 99 -7.99 -11.24 -2.43
N ALA A 100 -8.19 -12.24 -1.58
CA ALA A 100 -9.24 -12.21 -0.56
C ALA A 100 -9.00 -11.09 0.46
N GLN A 101 -7.75 -10.91 0.91
CA GLN A 101 -7.37 -9.79 1.78
C GLN A 101 -7.62 -8.43 1.11
N LEU A 102 -7.25 -8.28 -0.17
CA LEU A 102 -7.48 -7.05 -0.92
C LEU A 102 -8.98 -6.72 -1.07
N ALA A 103 -9.82 -7.73 -1.27
CA ALA A 103 -11.27 -7.55 -1.34
C ALA A 103 -11.84 -7.03 -0.02
N GLU A 104 -11.35 -7.53 1.12
CA GLU A 104 -11.74 -7.03 2.44
C GLU A 104 -11.27 -5.59 2.68
N PHE A 105 -10.05 -5.24 2.26
CA PHE A 105 -9.58 -3.86 2.34
C PHE A 105 -10.42 -2.91 1.49
N ARG A 106 -10.84 -3.34 0.29
CA ARG A 106 -11.76 -2.57 -0.57
C ARG A 106 -13.11 -2.34 0.10
N ARG A 107 -13.66 -3.36 0.75
CA ARG A 107 -14.93 -3.26 1.48
C ARG A 107 -14.84 -2.20 2.58
N ARG A 108 -13.78 -2.25 3.39
CA ARG A 108 -13.51 -1.29 4.47
C ARG A 108 -13.27 0.14 3.96
N ALA A 109 -12.53 0.29 2.86
CA ALA A 109 -12.24 1.59 2.26
C ALA A 109 -13.47 2.26 1.62
N GLY A 110 -14.48 1.47 1.23
CA GLY A 110 -15.75 1.97 0.67
C GLY A 110 -16.71 2.56 1.71
N GLU A 111 -16.45 2.36 3.00
CA GLU A 111 -17.17 2.99 4.10
C GLU A 111 -16.53 4.36 4.43
N GLN A 112 -17.29 5.27 5.06
CA GLN A 112 -16.70 6.53 5.56
C GLN A 112 -15.64 6.20 6.61
N MET A 113 -14.40 6.58 6.33
CA MET A 113 -13.25 6.20 7.14
C MET A 113 -12.72 7.40 7.92
N ASP A 114 -12.64 7.26 9.24
CA ASP A 114 -11.98 8.24 10.10
C ASP A 114 -10.45 8.04 10.13
N ALA A 115 -9.74 8.92 10.83
CA ALA A 115 -8.28 8.86 10.91
C ALA A 115 -7.75 7.60 11.60
N ALA A 116 -8.50 7.03 12.55
CA ALA A 116 -8.08 5.85 13.29
C ALA A 116 -8.21 4.60 12.43
N GLU A 117 -9.32 4.46 11.73
CA GLU A 117 -9.55 3.35 10.80
C GLU A 117 -8.59 3.43 9.61
N TRP A 118 -8.36 4.64 9.06
CA TRP A 118 -7.33 4.86 8.04
C TRP A 118 -5.96 4.39 8.51
N SER A 119 -5.56 4.75 9.72
CA SER A 119 -4.22 4.40 10.22
C SER A 119 -4.02 2.89 10.32
N ARG A 120 -5.07 2.15 10.71
CA ARG A 120 -5.02 0.68 10.76
C ARG A 120 -4.94 0.09 9.36
N LEU A 121 -5.82 0.53 8.46
CA LEU A 121 -5.90 0.03 7.10
C LEU A 121 -4.62 0.31 6.31
N ASP A 122 -4.04 1.52 6.43
CA ASP A 122 -2.79 1.89 5.77
C ASP A 122 -1.62 1.02 6.24
N VAL A 123 -1.52 0.73 7.55
CA VAL A 123 -0.49 -0.19 8.06
C VAL A 123 -0.67 -1.60 7.52
N GLU A 124 -1.90 -2.11 7.46
CA GLU A 124 -2.20 -3.44 6.91
C GLU A 124 -1.85 -3.52 5.41
N MET A 125 -2.23 -2.51 4.62
CA MET A 125 -1.89 -2.43 3.19
C MET A 125 -0.39 -2.29 2.95
N GLN A 126 0.32 -1.48 3.75
CA GLN A 126 1.77 -1.31 3.65
C GLN A 126 2.53 -2.61 3.95
N ARG A 127 2.01 -3.47 4.83
CA ARG A 127 2.61 -4.79 5.11
C ARG A 127 2.43 -5.78 3.96
N MET A 128 1.38 -5.63 3.16
CA MET A 128 1.09 -6.55 2.06
C MET A 128 2.06 -6.40 0.87
N THR A 129 2.49 -5.17 0.57
CA THR A 129 3.37 -4.90 -0.58
C THR A 129 4.73 -5.62 -0.53
N PRO A 130 5.51 -5.58 0.58
CA PRO A 130 6.78 -6.31 0.64
C PRO A 130 6.57 -7.83 0.57
N VAL A 131 5.54 -8.37 1.21
CA VAL A 131 5.19 -9.80 1.14
C VAL A 131 4.92 -10.23 -0.30
N LEU A 132 4.14 -9.44 -1.05
CA LEU A 132 3.88 -9.71 -2.47
C LEU A 132 5.15 -9.65 -3.34
N ARG A 133 6.14 -8.84 -2.99
CA ARG A 133 7.41 -8.80 -3.74
C ARG A 133 8.27 -10.04 -3.51
N GLU A 134 8.11 -10.71 -2.37
CA GLU A 134 8.87 -11.90 -1.99
C GLU A 134 8.18 -13.20 -2.43
N VAL A 135 6.87 -13.16 -2.68
CA VAL A 135 6.01 -14.35 -2.88
C VAL A 135 6.48 -15.29 -3.99
N ILE A 136 7.09 -14.78 -5.06
CA ILE A 136 7.61 -15.60 -6.16
C ILE A 136 8.82 -16.44 -5.74
N TRP A 137 9.71 -15.86 -4.92
CA TRP A 137 10.88 -16.56 -4.41
C TRP A 137 10.48 -17.62 -3.41
N ASP A 138 9.54 -17.29 -2.52
CA ASP A 138 9.05 -18.24 -1.53
C ASP A 138 8.28 -19.39 -2.18
N ALA A 139 7.46 -19.12 -3.20
CA ALA A 139 6.73 -20.17 -3.90
C ALA A 139 7.68 -21.17 -4.58
N ARG A 140 8.75 -20.67 -5.22
CA ARG A 140 9.80 -21.51 -5.80
C ARG A 140 10.55 -22.31 -4.75
N LEU A 141 10.92 -21.69 -3.63
CA LEU A 141 11.60 -22.36 -2.53
C LEU A 141 10.73 -23.47 -1.92
N SER A 142 9.44 -23.18 -1.65
CA SER A 142 8.49 -24.16 -1.13
C SER A 142 8.31 -25.35 -2.08
N ALA A 143 8.15 -25.10 -3.39
CA ALA A 143 8.02 -26.17 -4.37
C ALA A 143 9.26 -27.09 -4.42
N ILE A 144 10.46 -26.52 -4.31
CA ILE A 144 11.70 -27.30 -4.23
C ILE A 144 11.71 -28.16 -2.96
N LEU A 145 11.35 -27.59 -1.80
CA LEU A 145 11.37 -28.30 -0.51
C LEU A 145 10.32 -29.42 -0.43
N GLU A 146 9.18 -29.27 -1.11
CA GLU A 146 8.11 -30.29 -1.17
C GLU A 146 8.40 -31.42 -2.18
N SER A 147 9.42 -31.25 -3.03
CA SER A 147 9.84 -32.24 -4.03
C SER A 147 10.84 -33.29 -3.51
N PHE A 148 11.25 -33.19 -2.25
CA PHE A 148 12.13 -34.14 -1.53
C PHE A 148 11.34 -35.01 -0.55
#